data_AF-A0A1B9M7J6-F1
#
_entry.id   AF-A0A1B9M7J6-F1
#
_cell.length_a   1.000
_cell.length_b   1.000
_cell.length_c   1.000
_cell.angle_alpha   90.00
_cell.angle_beta   90.00
_cell.angle_gamma   90.00
#
_symmetry.space_group_name_H-M   'P 1'
#
loop_
_entity.id
_entity.type
_entity.pdbx_description
1 polymer ?
#
loop_
_entity_poly.entity_id
_entity_poly.type
_entity_poly.pdbx_seq_one_letter_code
_entity_poly.pdbx_strand_id
1 'polypeptide(L)'
;MNKKIKEASDLTNKLISDAVKNIQSNNDDYIIDYFAELILSVKAELGIATYTSAKSAIKNEIKISPSFMTSLDSAIVFARRRIYLNLILKPKTAWRLP
;
A
#
# COMPACT_ATOMS: atom_id res chain seq x y z
N MET A 1 -20.22 9.16 -9.28
CA MET A 1 -18.80 8.96 -8.90
C MET A 1 -17.94 9.09 -10.16
N ASN A 2 -16.86 9.86 -10.13
CA ASN A 2 -15.95 10.00 -11.29
C ASN A 2 -15.37 8.62 -11.64
N LYS A 3 -15.43 8.20 -12.91
CA LYS A 3 -14.98 6.89 -13.39
C LYS A 3 -13.56 6.54 -12.91
N LYS A 4 -12.65 7.51 -12.94
CA LYS A 4 -11.25 7.35 -12.50
C LYS A 4 -11.10 7.14 -10.99
N ILE A 5 -11.95 7.78 -10.19
CA ILE A 5 -11.98 7.62 -8.73
C ILE A 5 -12.44 6.20 -8.39
N LYS A 6 -13.46 5.71 -9.10
CA LYS A 6 -13.95 4.34 -8.95
C LYS A 6 -12.87 3.32 -9.30
N GLU A 7 -12.23 3.46 -10.46
CA GLU A 7 -11.17 2.54 -10.91
C GLU A 7 -9.98 2.50 -9.94
N ALA A 8 -9.54 3.65 -9.43
CA ALA A 8 -8.47 3.71 -8.44
C ALA A 8 -8.88 3.04 -7.11
N SER A 9 -10.13 3.24 -6.67
CA SER A 9 -10.68 2.60 -5.48
C SER A 9 -10.74 1.07 -5.64
N ASP A 10 -11.29 0.60 -6.77
CA ASP A 10 -11.47 -0.83 -7.05
C ASP A 10 -10.11 -1.54 -7.13
N LEU A 11 -9.14 -0.95 -7.84
CA LEU A 11 -7.77 -1.48 -7.94
C LEU A 11 -7.05 -1.49 -6.59
N THR A 12 -7.19 -0.42 -5.79
CA THR A 12 -6.63 -0.40 -4.43
C THR A 12 -7.19 -1.53 -3.58
N ASN A 13 -8.52 -1.72 -3.61
CA ASN A 13 -9.18 -2.76 -2.83
C ASN A 13 -8.76 -4.17 -3.28
N LYS A 14 -8.60 -4.39 -4.58
CA LYS A 14 -8.07 -5.65 -5.13
C LYS A 14 -6.66 -5.92 -4.60
N LEU A 15 -5.73 -4.98 -4.78
CA LEU A 15 -4.34 -5.13 -4.34
C LEU A 15 -4.22 -5.41 -2.83
N ILE A 16 -5.01 -4.72 -2.01
CA ILE A 16 -5.04 -4.94 -0.56
C ILE A 16 -5.65 -6.30 -0.21
N SER A 17 -6.75 -6.69 -0.86
CA SER A 17 -7.40 -7.99 -0.62
C SER A 17 -6.46 -9.15 -0.96
N ASP A 18 -5.78 -9.06 -2.11
CA ASP A 18 -4.81 -10.05 -2.54
C ASP A 18 -3.60 -10.08 -1.59
N ALA A 19 -3.13 -8.92 -1.13
CA ALA A 19 -2.05 -8.86 -0.15
C ALA A 19 -2.42 -9.57 1.16
N VAL A 20 -3.61 -9.31 1.71
CA VAL A 20 -4.11 -9.93 2.95
C VAL A 20 -4.25 -11.45 2.80
N LYS A 21 -4.76 -11.94 1.67
CA LYS A 21 -4.89 -13.39 1.43
C LYS A 21 -3.55 -14.12 1.34
N ASN A 22 -2.51 -13.43 0.87
CA ASN A 22 -1.18 -14.00 0.65
C ASN A 22 -0.23 -13.81 1.85
N ILE A 23 -0.70 -13.24 2.97
CA ILE A 23 0.13 -13.09 4.16
C ILE A 23 0.41 -14.46 4.79
N GLN A 24 1.68 -14.73 5.08
CA GLN A 24 2.12 -16.06 5.54
C GLN A 24 2.50 -16.09 7.02
N SER A 25 2.53 -14.94 7.69
CA SER A 25 2.97 -14.81 9.08
C SER A 25 2.20 -13.71 9.80
N ASN A 26 1.93 -13.97 11.08
CA ASN A 26 1.31 -13.01 12.00
C ASN A 26 2.35 -12.19 12.78
N ASN A 27 3.64 -12.32 12.46
CA ASN A 27 4.69 -11.51 13.08
C ASN A 27 4.57 -10.04 12.63
N ASP A 28 4.58 -9.12 13.59
CA ASP A 28 4.38 -7.70 13.33
C ASP A 28 5.40 -7.11 12.34
N ASP A 29 6.69 -7.41 12.51
CA ASP A 29 7.72 -6.90 11.61
C ASP A 29 7.57 -7.47 10.20
N TYR A 30 7.19 -8.75 10.06
CA TYR A 30 6.87 -9.35 8.77
C TYR A 30 5.69 -8.65 8.09
N ILE A 31 4.59 -8.44 8.81
CA ILE A 31 3.40 -7.76 8.29
C ILE A 31 3.78 -6.36 7.79
N ILE A 32 4.51 -5.62 8.61
CA ILE A 32 4.95 -4.25 8.30
C ILE A 32 5.87 -4.23 7.07
N ASP A 33 6.83 -5.14 6.99
CA ASP A 33 7.73 -5.25 5.84
C ASP A 33 6.99 -5.62 4.56
N TYR A 34 6.08 -6.57 4.63
CA TYR A 34 5.30 -7.05 3.49
C TYR A 34 4.42 -5.93 2.89
N PHE A 35 3.70 -5.19 3.72
CA PHE A 35 2.91 -4.04 3.23
C PHE A 35 3.77 -2.86 2.81
N ALA A 36 4.95 -2.67 3.41
CA ALA A 36 5.90 -1.66 2.94
C ALA A 36 6.40 -1.98 1.53
N GLU A 37 6.70 -3.24 1.24
CA GLU A 37 7.10 -3.71 -0.08
C GLU A 37 5.98 -3.56 -1.11
N LEU A 38 4.74 -3.88 -0.75
CA LEU A 38 3.58 -3.64 -1.62
C LEU A 38 3.44 -2.17 -2.04
N ILE A 39 3.62 -1.23 -1.10
CA ILE A 39 3.54 0.20 -1.42
C ILE A 39 4.69 0.61 -2.36
N LEU A 40 5.88 0.06 -2.14
CA LEU A 40 7.04 0.36 -2.97
C LEU A 40 6.91 -0.21 -4.38
N SER A 41 6.41 -1.44 -4.53
CA SER A 41 6.19 -2.05 -5.84
C SER A 41 5.17 -1.25 -6.65
N VAL A 42 4.04 -0.87 -6.04
CA VAL A 42 3.04 0.01 -6.68
C VAL A 42 3.66 1.34 -7.10
N LYS A 43 4.46 1.97 -6.24
CA LYS A 43 5.15 3.23 -6.59
C LYS A 43 6.11 3.05 -7.77
N ALA A 44 6.88 1.97 -7.78
CA ALA A 44 7.84 1.67 -8.84
C ALA A 44 7.13 1.47 -10.19
N GLU A 45 6.05 0.69 -10.23
CA GLU A 45 5.23 0.46 -11.44
C GLU A 45 4.59 1.76 -11.97
N LEU A 46 4.23 2.67 -11.06
CA LEU A 46 3.73 4.00 -11.41
C LEU A 46 4.82 4.97 -11.89
N GLY A 47 6.11 4.56 -11.88
CA GLY A 47 7.26 5.38 -12.25
C GLY A 47 7.61 6.45 -11.22
N ILE A 48 7.27 6.23 -9.94
CA ILE A 48 7.56 7.14 -8.85
C ILE A 48 8.93 6.77 -8.28
N ALA A 49 9.89 7.71 -8.31
CA ALA A 49 11.23 7.49 -7.80
C ALA A 49 11.20 6.94 -6.35
N THR A 50 11.75 5.75 -6.17
CA THR A 50 11.87 5.09 -4.87
C THR A 50 13.26 5.36 -4.30
N TYR A 51 13.35 6.11 -3.22
CA TYR A 51 14.61 6.32 -2.49
C TYR A 51 14.85 5.16 -1.52
N THR A 52 16.11 4.79 -1.27
CA THR A 52 16.49 3.71 -0.34
C THR A 52 15.93 3.91 1.07
N SER A 53 15.71 5.17 1.50
CA SER A 53 15.08 5.52 2.77
C SER A 53 13.56 5.30 2.81
N ALA A 54 12.91 5.05 1.67
CA ALA A 54 11.46 4.97 1.57
C ALA A 54 10.89 3.74 2.29
N LYS A 55 11.58 2.58 2.30
CA LYS A 55 11.12 1.39 3.04
C LYS A 55 11.07 1.69 4.53
N SER A 56 12.18 2.15 5.11
CA SER A 56 12.26 2.48 6.54
C SER A 56 11.28 3.58 6.95
N ALA A 57 11.10 4.62 6.12
CA ALA A 57 10.11 5.66 6.36
C ALA A 57 8.68 5.10 6.40
N ILE A 58 8.32 4.24 5.44
CA ILE A 58 7.01 3.57 5.40
C ILE A 58 6.81 2.67 6.63
N LYS A 59 7.81 1.88 7.01
CA LYS A 59 7.74 1.04 8.22
C LYS A 59 7.46 1.89 9.46
N ASN A 60 8.17 3.01 9.61
CA ASN A 60 7.99 3.91 10.75
C ASN A 60 6.58 4.53 10.76
N GLU A 61 6.07 4.97 9.60
CA GLU A 61 4.71 5.49 9.50
C GLU A 61 3.64 4.45 9.88
N ILE A 62 3.83 3.17 9.51
CA ILE A 62 2.93 2.07 9.91
C ILE A 62 3.00 1.82 11.43
N LYS A 63 4.21 1.85 12.02
CA LYS A 63 4.44 1.61 13.46
C LYS A 63 3.84 2.69 14.38
N ILE A 64 3.66 3.92 13.92
CA ILE A 64 3.23 5.07 14.74
C ILE A 64 1.75 5.00 15.16
N SER A 65 0.95 4.06 14.66
CA SER A 65 -0.50 3.99 14.94
C SER A 65 -0.99 2.86 15.90
N PRO A 66 -0.33 2.56 17.05
CA PRO A 66 -0.60 1.32 17.80
C PRO A 66 -1.72 1.40 18.85
N SER A 67 -2.32 2.55 19.15
CA SER A 67 -3.14 2.66 20.37
C SER A 67 -4.48 1.91 20.32
N PHE A 68 -4.98 1.52 19.14
CA PHE A 68 -6.28 0.84 19.00
C PHE A 68 -6.37 -0.19 17.85
N MET A 69 -5.26 -0.52 17.18
CA MET A 69 -5.25 -1.35 15.98
C MET A 69 -4.13 -2.38 16.01
N THR A 70 -4.38 -3.57 15.44
CA THR A 70 -3.32 -4.55 15.22
C THR A 70 -2.31 -4.04 14.19
N SER A 71 -1.13 -4.64 14.12
CA SER A 71 -0.14 -4.33 13.07
C SER A 71 -0.70 -4.57 11.67
N LEU A 72 -1.54 -5.61 11.52
CA LEU A 72 -2.22 -5.91 10.27
C LEU A 72 -3.21 -4.80 9.87
N ASP A 73 -4.07 -4.37 10.80
CA ASP A 73 -5.03 -3.29 10.55
C ASP A 73 -4.32 -1.99 10.20
N SER A 74 -3.27 -1.65 10.95
CA SER A 74 -2.45 -0.46 10.73
C SER A 74 -1.79 -0.49 9.34
N ALA A 75 -1.21 -1.63 8.97
CA ALA A 75 -0.57 -1.83 7.68
C ALA A 75 -1.58 -1.75 6.51
N ILE A 76 -2.76 -2.38 6.65
CA ILE A 76 -3.84 -2.34 5.65
C ILE A 76 -4.32 -0.91 5.42
N VAL A 77 -4.66 -0.19 6.48
CA VAL A 77 -5.18 1.19 6.39
C VAL A 77 -4.14 2.10 5.74
N PHE A 78 -2.89 1.98 6.17
CA PHE A 78 -1.80 2.77 5.64
C PHE A 78 -1.54 2.48 4.15
N ALA A 79 -1.42 1.20 3.77
CA ALA A 79 -1.19 0.79 2.40
C ALA A 79 -2.34 1.21 1.48
N ARG A 80 -3.59 1.03 1.91
CA ARG A 80 -4.78 1.47 1.17
C ARG A 80 -4.71 2.97 0.88
N ARG A 81 -4.40 3.80 1.89
CA ARG A 81 -4.29 5.26 1.73
C ARG A 81 -3.19 5.64 0.74
N ARG A 82 -1.99 5.04 0.87
CA ARG A 82 -0.85 5.37 0.02
C ARG A 82 -1.07 4.92 -1.42
N ILE A 83 -1.53 3.71 -1.65
CA ILE A 83 -1.78 3.18 -3.00
C ILE A 83 -2.83 4.03 -3.71
N TYR A 84 -3.99 4.25 -3.07
CA TYR A 84 -5.08 5.04 -3.64
C TYR A 84 -4.63 6.46 -4.04
N LEU A 85 -3.87 7.13 -3.16
CA LEU A 85 -3.35 8.47 -3.45
C LEU A 85 -2.42 8.46 -4.67
N ASN A 86 -1.52 7.49 -4.77
CA ASN A 86 -0.60 7.40 -5.92
C ASN A 86 -1.35 7.11 -7.22
N LEU A 87 -2.37 6.25 -7.19
CA LEU A 87 -3.22 5.95 -8.35
C LEU A 87 -3.95 7.18 -8.89
N ILE A 88 -4.52 7.99 -7.99
CA ILE A 88 -5.23 9.23 -8.37
C ILE A 88 -4.26 10.28 -8.92
N LEU A 89 -3.06 10.39 -8.35
CA LEU A 89 -2.05 11.36 -8.79
C LEU A 89 -1.37 10.96 -10.10
N LYS A 90 -1.33 9.66 -10.43
CA LYS A 90 -0.68 9.11 -11.63
C LYS A 90 -1.62 8.20 -12.44
N PRO A 91 -2.76 8.71 -12.91
CA PRO A 91 -3.78 7.89 -13.56
C PRO A 91 -3.35 7.34 -14.92
N LYS A 92 -2.34 7.94 -15.58
CA LYS A 92 -1.81 7.43 -16.86
C LYS A 92 -0.99 6.16 -16.69
N THR A 93 -0.31 5.97 -15.57
CA THR A 93 0.53 4.80 -15.30
C THR A 93 -0.19 3.73 -14.47
N ALA A 94 -1.32 4.06 -13.85
CA ALA A 94 -2.16 3.14 -13.07
C ALA A 94 -2.55 1.84 -13.79
N TRP A 95 -2.73 1.87 -15.11
CA TRP A 95 -3.13 0.70 -15.92
C TRP A 95 -2.04 -0.37 -16.06
N ARG A 96 -0.82 -0.10 -15.58
CA ARG A 96 0.31 -1.05 -15.61
C ARG A 96 0.34 -1.99 -14.42
N LEU A 97 -0.50 -1.73 -13.41
CA LEU A 97 -0.60 -2.57 -12.23
C LEU A 97 -1.42 -3.83 -12.54
N PRO A 98 -1.04 -4.99 -11.97
CA PRO A 98 -1.69 -6.28 -12.21
C PRO A 98 -3.13 -6.41 -11.65
#